data_AF-A0A1G6TWK1-F1
#
_entry.id   AF-A0A1G6TWK1-F1
#
_cell.length_a   1.000
_cell.length_b   1.000
_cell.length_c   1.000
_cell.angle_alpha   90.00
_cell.angle_beta   90.00
_cell.angle_gamma   90.00
#
_symmetry.space_group_name_H-M   'P 1'
#
loop_
_entity.id
_entity.type
_entity.pdbx_description
1 polymer ?
#
loop_
_entity_poly.entity_id
_entity_poly.type
_entity_poly.pdbx_seq_one_letter_code
_entity_poly.pdbx_strand_id
1 'polypeptide(L)'
;MKKILFLMAMLCCNYVKAQNITINITGSPDTVVKINYPVDGINYNYWQNQKTYRLDSKNTIQFPNTLKAGNFIYISNNGKLTPVFITPGKSLQIDLTVNDKKQTLTVKGPNADGIVLYNNLNHPSYQLKARFYYSNDTTAAGLKKAIDLDITKELHRFDSLLKVKKVSEEFYRFTERDIRYYYAAVLSSAIFVQYIRTTYDHNRPDYKAVFNKDLEDAWPEIYKTTPPNNQFATGAPEFFYYAKDYATWYKLIYLAKKNGTYNEPLDGSNYFNRFYDSFKANFTGKNLEYLQARFIFDEAMEKQYQPQLVTLYNRFIKDYPKSNFTTYLTQLINEITAYHKRAAQALSAEQIILPTDGISTFDQLMATFKGKTVYVDMWATWCGPCKDEFQYAADVRKYLKDKNVESLFISMDNDGADKQWRDMIKFYNLSGNHARVNNTLLKDLLIKFWDGKGYSIPRYVLVKDGVIIEKDAARPSDKQILYDQISKHL
;
A
#
# COMPACT_ATOMS: atom_id res chain seq x y z
N MET A 1 -10.02 -28.35 67.45
CA MET A 1 -9.73 -26.97 67.04
C MET A 1 -8.44 -26.94 66.25
N LYS A 2 -8.52 -26.61 64.95
CA LYS A 2 -7.40 -26.49 64.01
C LYS A 2 -6.56 -25.26 64.38
N LYS A 3 -5.23 -25.38 64.46
CA LYS A 3 -4.31 -24.24 64.36
C LYS A 3 -3.61 -24.30 63.01
N ILE A 4 -3.82 -23.23 62.27
CA ILE A 4 -3.42 -22.99 60.88
C ILE A 4 -1.93 -22.66 60.85
N LEU A 5 -1.15 -23.44 60.10
CA LEU A 5 0.22 -23.12 59.71
C LEU A 5 0.14 -22.22 58.46
N PHE A 6 0.57 -20.97 58.58
CA PHE A 6 0.69 -20.04 57.45
C PHE A 6 1.94 -20.43 56.64
N LEU A 7 1.76 -21.14 55.52
CA LEU A 7 2.80 -21.33 54.52
C LEU A 7 2.77 -20.14 53.56
N MET A 8 3.70 -19.21 53.73
CA MET A 8 3.93 -18.11 52.80
C MET A 8 4.63 -18.67 51.56
N ALA A 9 3.84 -19.12 50.58
CA ALA A 9 4.36 -19.50 49.27
C ALA A 9 4.86 -18.24 48.56
N MET A 10 6.18 -18.02 48.58
CA MET A 10 6.82 -17.11 47.63
C MET A 10 6.58 -17.66 46.22
N LEU A 11 5.58 -17.09 45.54
CA LEU A 11 5.50 -17.08 44.08
C LEU A 11 6.75 -16.36 43.57
N CYS A 12 7.83 -17.11 43.36
CA CYS A 12 8.89 -16.70 42.44
C CYS A 12 8.28 -16.64 41.04
N CYS A 13 7.56 -15.55 40.73
CA CYS A 13 7.39 -15.11 39.37
C CYS A 13 8.80 -14.89 38.83
N ASN A 14 9.34 -15.88 38.12
CA ASN A 14 10.47 -15.69 37.24
C ASN A 14 10.04 -14.62 36.23
N TYR A 15 10.33 -13.36 36.54
CA TYR A 15 10.34 -12.27 35.58
C TYR A 15 11.45 -12.61 34.59
N VAL A 16 11.10 -13.38 33.55
CA VAL A 16 11.94 -13.50 32.36
C VAL A 16 12.05 -12.08 31.82
N LYS A 17 13.18 -11.41 32.08
CA LYS A 17 13.46 -10.11 31.48
C LYS A 17 13.27 -10.26 29.98
N ALA A 18 12.48 -9.38 29.38
CA ALA A 18 12.30 -9.35 27.94
C ALA A 18 13.70 -9.29 27.30
N GLN A 19 14.01 -10.29 26.47
CA GLN A 19 15.25 -10.30 25.70
C GLN A 19 15.23 -9.19 24.66
N ASN A 20 16.39 -8.73 24.22
CA ASN A 20 16.49 -7.57 23.34
C ASN A 20 16.71 -7.98 21.88
N ILE A 21 16.05 -7.26 20.98
CA ILE A 21 16.38 -7.23 19.55
C ILE A 21 17.32 -6.05 19.33
N THR A 22 18.41 -6.29 18.61
CA THR A 22 19.40 -5.26 18.26
C THR A 22 19.48 -5.17 16.75
N ILE A 23 19.35 -3.95 16.21
CA ILE A 23 19.50 -3.68 14.79
C ILE A 23 20.66 -2.72 14.62
N ASN A 24 21.68 -3.11 13.85
CA ASN A 24 22.77 -2.25 13.43
C ASN A 24 22.59 -1.92 11.96
N ILE A 25 22.77 -0.65 11.60
CA ILE A 25 22.66 -0.20 10.20
C ILE A 25 23.95 0.50 9.79
N THR A 26 24.48 0.17 8.62
CA THR A 26 25.74 0.72 8.11
C THR A 26 25.57 1.23 6.67
N GLY A 27 26.38 2.22 6.28
CA GLY A 27 26.36 2.83 4.94
C GLY A 27 25.67 4.20 4.93
N SER A 28 24.65 4.37 4.09
CA SER A 28 23.83 5.59 3.98
C SER A 28 22.43 5.39 4.60
N PRO A 29 22.30 5.21 5.93
CA PRO A 29 21.02 4.94 6.56
C PRO A 29 20.19 6.22 6.72
N ASP A 30 18.86 6.07 6.70
CA ASP A 30 18.02 7.08 7.34
C ASP A 30 18.28 7.04 8.84
N THR A 31 18.34 8.20 9.48
CA THR A 31 18.45 8.31 10.96
C THR A 31 17.24 7.72 11.69
N VAL A 32 16.16 7.46 10.96
CA VAL A 32 14.91 6.91 11.45
C VAL A 32 14.71 5.49 10.92
N VAL A 33 14.38 4.58 11.83
CA VAL A 33 13.99 3.20 11.53
C VAL A 33 12.56 2.98 11.98
N LYS A 34 11.76 2.39 11.11
CA LYS A 34 10.35 2.14 11.33
C LYS A 34 10.13 0.63 11.46
N ILE A 35 9.48 0.17 12.53
CA ILE A 35 9.20 -1.25 12.75
C ILE A 35 7.70 -1.46 12.81
N ASN A 36 7.17 -2.24 11.87
CA ASN A 36 5.78 -2.69 11.85
C ASN A 36 5.63 -3.99 12.64
N TYR A 37 4.68 -3.99 13.58
CA TYR A 37 4.35 -5.15 14.40
C TYR A 37 3.03 -5.79 13.96
N PRO A 38 2.87 -7.10 14.15
CA PRO A 38 1.60 -7.79 13.86
C PRO A 38 0.44 -7.24 14.69
N VAL A 39 -0.74 -7.23 14.08
CA VAL A 39 -2.03 -6.99 14.74
C VAL A 39 -2.73 -8.35 14.80
N ASP A 40 -3.05 -8.85 15.99
CA ASP A 40 -3.63 -10.20 16.18
C ASP A 40 -2.86 -11.35 15.56
N GLY A 41 -1.54 -11.25 15.54
CA GLY A 41 -0.68 -12.25 14.89
C GLY A 41 -0.75 -12.22 13.36
N ILE A 42 -1.44 -11.23 12.79
CA ILE A 42 -1.46 -10.96 11.36
C ILE A 42 -0.43 -9.87 11.12
N ASN A 43 0.73 -10.29 10.63
CA ASN A 43 1.80 -9.37 10.31
C ASN A 43 1.65 -8.88 8.89
N TYR A 44 1.23 -7.63 8.77
CA TYR A 44 1.22 -6.98 7.48
C TYR A 44 1.55 -5.50 7.61
N ASN A 45 2.47 -5.03 6.76
CA ASN A 45 2.98 -3.65 6.71
C ASN A 45 1.91 -2.57 6.65
N TYR A 46 0.70 -2.94 6.26
CA TYR A 46 -0.33 -1.99 5.93
C TYR A 46 -1.04 -1.45 7.15
N TRP A 47 -1.23 -2.20 8.25
CA TRP A 47 -1.98 -1.73 9.42
C TRP A 47 -1.40 -0.47 10.12
N GLN A 48 -0.26 0.05 9.67
CA GLN A 48 0.43 1.22 10.26
C GLN A 48 0.67 1.07 11.77
N ASN A 49 0.71 -0.17 12.28
CA ASN A 49 1.11 -0.49 13.66
C ASN A 49 2.63 -0.39 13.79
N GLN A 50 3.13 0.82 13.54
CA GLN A 50 4.52 1.12 13.37
C GLN A 50 5.06 1.83 14.61
N LYS A 51 6.22 1.39 15.08
CA LYS A 51 7.02 2.16 16.03
C LYS A 51 8.20 2.79 15.32
N THR A 52 8.47 4.04 15.65
CA THR A 52 9.57 4.80 15.09
C THR A 52 10.71 4.84 16.10
N TYR A 53 11.90 4.44 15.66
CA TYR A 53 13.14 4.48 16.45
C TYR A 53 14.14 5.40 15.75
N ARG A 54 14.96 6.09 16.53
CA ARG A 54 16.09 6.87 16.02
C ARG A 54 17.38 6.10 16.26
N LEU A 55 18.24 6.05 15.25
CA LEU A 55 19.57 5.48 15.36
C LEU A 55 20.39 6.27 16.37
N ASP A 56 21.16 5.57 17.19
CA ASP A 56 22.14 6.19 18.09
C ASP A 56 23.42 6.60 17.34
N SER A 57 24.39 7.16 18.06
CA SER A 57 25.70 7.57 17.50
C SER A 57 26.51 6.44 16.86
N LYS A 58 26.14 5.18 17.10
CA LYS A 58 26.78 3.98 16.54
C LYS A 58 25.95 3.35 15.42
N ASN A 59 24.89 4.04 14.97
CA ASN A 59 23.91 3.54 14.02
C ASN A 59 23.20 2.25 14.49
N THR A 60 22.90 2.17 15.79
CA THR A 60 22.23 1.04 16.41
C THR A 60 20.88 1.45 16.99
N ILE A 61 19.92 0.52 16.97
CA ILE A 61 18.73 0.55 17.82
C ILE A 61 18.59 -0.74 18.61
N GLN A 62 18.07 -0.63 19.82
CA GLN A 62 17.76 -1.76 20.68
C GLN A 62 16.37 -1.61 21.27
N PHE A 63 15.58 -2.68 21.24
CA PHE A 63 14.23 -2.69 21.81
C PHE A 63 13.88 -4.07 22.37
N PRO A 64 12.97 -4.12 23.36
CA PRO A 64 12.56 -5.40 23.97
C PRO A 64 11.74 -6.23 22.98
N ASN A 65 11.99 -7.54 22.99
CA ASN A 65 11.15 -8.53 22.31
C ASN A 65 9.88 -8.77 23.13
N THR A 66 8.79 -8.14 22.71
CA THR A 66 7.48 -8.22 23.39
C THR A 66 6.48 -9.14 22.68
N LEU A 67 6.91 -9.92 21.66
CA LEU A 67 5.99 -10.80 20.95
C LEU A 67 5.55 -11.98 21.83
N LYS A 68 4.27 -12.32 21.75
CA LYS A 68 3.66 -13.45 22.49
C LYS A 68 3.71 -14.78 21.72
N ALA A 69 3.87 -14.71 20.40
CA ALA A 69 3.97 -15.85 19.49
C ALA A 69 4.98 -15.54 18.38
N GLY A 70 5.57 -16.57 17.77
CA GLY A 70 6.50 -16.39 16.66
C GLY A 70 5.80 -15.68 15.50
N ASN A 71 6.40 -14.60 15.04
CA ASN A 71 5.86 -13.85 13.92
C ASN A 71 6.95 -13.05 13.23
N PHE A 72 6.68 -12.66 11.99
CA PHE A 72 7.47 -11.64 11.35
C PHE A 72 7.21 -10.28 12.04
N ILE A 73 8.21 -9.42 12.00
CA ILE A 73 8.10 -7.96 12.01
C ILE A 73 8.67 -7.44 10.69
N TYR A 74 8.37 -6.20 10.33
CA TYR A 74 8.99 -5.59 9.16
C TYR A 74 9.74 -4.32 9.54
N ILE A 75 11.02 -4.29 9.17
CA ILE A 75 11.92 -3.18 9.42
C ILE A 75 12.01 -2.35 8.15
N SER A 76 11.70 -1.05 8.24
CA SER A 76 11.82 -0.09 7.16
C SER A 76 12.90 0.96 7.47
N ASN A 77 13.83 1.11 6.53
CA ASN A 77 14.89 2.12 6.53
C ASN A 77 15.25 2.44 5.07
N ASN A 78 15.38 3.72 4.71
CA ASN A 78 15.67 4.17 3.35
C ASN A 78 14.67 3.62 2.31
N GLY A 79 13.38 3.65 2.65
CA GLY A 79 12.29 3.14 1.81
C GLY A 79 12.25 1.61 1.60
N LYS A 80 13.28 0.88 2.04
CA LYS A 80 13.35 -0.58 1.88
C LYS A 80 12.77 -1.28 3.10
N LEU A 81 12.04 -2.36 2.84
CA LEU A 81 11.35 -3.16 3.82
C LEU A 81 12.01 -4.52 4.00
N THR A 82 12.20 -4.94 5.25
CA THR A 82 12.94 -6.16 5.62
C THR A 82 12.12 -7.01 6.58
N PRO A 83 11.46 -8.10 6.12
CA PRO A 83 10.80 -9.05 7.02
C PRO A 83 11.82 -9.80 7.89
N VAL A 84 11.57 -9.86 9.20
CA VAL A 84 12.38 -10.64 10.14
C VAL A 84 11.48 -11.42 11.09
N PHE A 85 11.67 -12.75 11.14
CA PHE A 85 10.92 -13.60 12.06
C PHE A 85 11.51 -13.52 13.47
N ILE A 86 10.67 -13.22 14.45
CA ILE A 86 11.04 -13.04 15.84
C ILE A 86 10.42 -14.16 16.67
N THR A 87 11.28 -14.98 17.29
CA THR A 87 10.86 -15.98 18.28
C THR A 87 10.62 -15.31 19.64
N PRO A 88 9.49 -15.55 20.32
CA PRO A 88 9.17 -14.95 21.61
C PRO A 88 10.26 -15.15 22.65
N GLY A 89 10.60 -14.08 23.38
CA GLY A 89 11.56 -14.14 24.48
C GLY A 89 12.99 -14.52 24.07
N LYS A 90 13.35 -14.42 22.79
CA LYS A 90 14.71 -14.65 22.30
C LYS A 90 15.35 -13.34 21.82
N SER A 91 16.66 -13.25 21.99
CA SER A 91 17.47 -12.17 21.41
C SER A 91 17.76 -12.45 19.94
N LEU A 92 17.86 -11.38 19.16
CA LEU A 92 18.26 -11.44 17.76
C LEU A 92 19.12 -10.21 17.46
N GLN A 93 20.24 -10.41 16.77
CA GLN A 93 21.03 -9.32 16.18
C GLN A 93 20.79 -9.31 14.68
N ILE A 94 20.47 -8.13 14.15
CA ILE A 94 20.16 -7.90 12.74
C ILE A 94 21.12 -6.82 12.26
N ASP A 95 21.94 -7.14 11.27
CA ASP A 95 22.86 -6.18 10.68
C ASP A 95 22.42 -5.89 9.23
N LEU A 96 22.03 -4.64 8.99
CA LEU A 96 21.63 -4.13 7.68
C LEU A 96 22.77 -3.28 7.11
N THR A 97 23.22 -3.60 5.90
CA THR A 97 24.13 -2.73 5.15
C THR A 97 23.36 -2.10 4.00
N VAL A 98 23.27 -0.77 3.98
CA VAL A 98 22.50 0.02 3.01
C VAL A 98 23.46 0.84 2.16
N ASN A 99 23.46 0.59 0.86
CA ASN A 99 24.18 1.37 -0.14
C ASN A 99 23.24 1.72 -1.31
N ASP A 100 23.63 2.70 -2.14
CA ASP A 100 22.75 3.39 -3.12
C ASP A 100 21.96 2.48 -4.07
N LYS A 101 22.29 1.19 -4.18
CA LYS A 101 21.61 0.22 -5.06
C LYS A 101 21.26 -1.11 -4.39
N LYS A 102 21.61 -1.35 -3.13
CA LYS A 102 21.42 -2.66 -2.48
C LYS A 102 21.25 -2.50 -0.98
N GLN A 103 20.52 -3.44 -0.39
CA GLN A 103 20.58 -3.67 1.04
C GLN A 103 20.85 -5.15 1.25
N THR A 104 21.83 -5.44 2.09
CA THR A 104 22.15 -6.81 2.50
C THR A 104 21.78 -7.00 3.96
N LEU A 105 21.41 -8.23 4.30
CA LEU A 105 20.93 -8.63 5.62
C LEU A 105 21.82 -9.75 6.13
N THR A 106 22.34 -9.58 7.34
CA THR A 106 22.88 -10.68 8.13
C THR A 106 22.18 -10.73 9.48
N VAL A 107 22.06 -11.93 10.04
CA VAL A 107 21.31 -12.18 11.27
C VAL A 107 22.13 -13.10 12.16
N LYS A 108 22.12 -12.86 13.47
CA LYS A 108 22.65 -13.78 14.48
C LYS A 108 21.57 -14.08 15.51
N GLY A 109 21.37 -15.37 15.78
CA GLY A 109 20.37 -15.88 16.72
C GLY A 109 19.42 -16.89 16.06
N PRO A 110 18.24 -17.13 16.66
CA PRO A 110 17.29 -18.13 16.16
C PRO A 110 16.86 -17.88 14.71
N ASN A 111 16.80 -18.95 13.93
CA ASN A 111 16.35 -18.94 12.53
C ASN A 111 17.18 -18.04 11.58
N ALA A 112 18.39 -17.60 11.98
CA ALA A 112 19.19 -16.64 11.21
C ALA A 112 19.32 -16.99 9.72
N ASP A 113 19.75 -18.22 9.40
CA ASP A 113 19.91 -18.68 8.03
C ASP A 113 18.58 -18.70 7.25
N GLY A 114 17.49 -19.06 7.93
CA GLY A 114 16.14 -19.04 7.36
C GLY A 114 15.64 -17.63 7.07
N ILE A 115 15.88 -16.68 7.97
CA ILE A 115 15.50 -15.27 7.79
C ILE A 115 16.26 -14.67 6.60
N VAL A 116 17.56 -14.93 6.50
CA VAL A 116 18.38 -14.49 5.35
C VAL A 116 17.88 -15.15 4.06
N LEU A 117 17.59 -16.45 4.09
CA LEU A 117 17.04 -17.17 2.93
C LEU A 117 15.69 -16.59 2.48
N TYR A 118 14.78 -16.32 3.40
CA TYR A 118 13.46 -15.75 3.14
C TYR A 118 13.53 -14.37 2.47
N ASN A 119 14.42 -13.49 2.94
CA ASN A 119 14.63 -12.17 2.33
C ASN A 119 15.25 -12.21 0.92
N ASN A 120 15.76 -13.38 0.50
CA ASN A 120 16.33 -13.59 -0.83
C ASN A 120 15.39 -14.36 -1.76
N LEU A 121 14.14 -14.63 -1.35
CA LEU A 121 13.12 -15.16 -2.25
C LEU A 121 12.79 -14.14 -3.35
N ASN A 122 12.64 -14.62 -4.59
CA ASN A 122 12.29 -13.78 -5.72
C ASN A 122 10.78 -13.81 -5.95
N HIS A 123 10.06 -13.11 -5.08
CA HIS A 123 8.61 -12.98 -5.12
C HIS A 123 8.22 -11.55 -5.52
N PRO A 124 8.26 -11.19 -6.81
CA PRO A 124 7.62 -9.96 -7.27
C PRO A 124 6.09 -10.06 -7.05
N SER A 125 5.33 -9.01 -7.41
CA SER A 125 3.88 -9.09 -7.32
C SER A 125 3.34 -10.33 -8.05
N TYR A 126 2.37 -11.02 -7.45
CA TYR A 126 1.87 -12.29 -7.97
C TYR A 126 1.35 -12.17 -9.42
N GLN A 127 0.83 -11.01 -9.81
CA GLN A 127 0.40 -10.76 -11.19
C GLN A 127 1.59 -10.69 -12.16
N LEU A 128 2.69 -10.03 -11.77
CA LEU A 128 3.90 -9.98 -12.58
C LEU A 128 4.51 -11.37 -12.71
N LYS A 129 4.52 -12.15 -11.61
CA LYS A 129 4.98 -13.53 -11.64
C LYS A 129 4.08 -14.41 -12.52
N ALA A 130 2.77 -14.26 -12.44
CA ALA A 130 1.81 -14.98 -13.28
C ALA A 130 2.06 -14.72 -14.77
N ARG A 131 2.36 -13.47 -15.15
CA ARG A 131 2.72 -13.11 -16.53
C ARG A 131 3.90 -13.89 -17.08
N PHE A 132 4.93 -14.13 -16.28
CA PHE A 132 6.07 -14.95 -16.72
C PHE A 132 5.66 -16.39 -17.02
N TYR A 133 4.71 -16.97 -16.30
CA TYR A 133 4.24 -18.33 -16.59
C TYR A 133 3.36 -18.37 -17.82
N TYR A 134 2.29 -17.57 -17.87
CA TYR A 134 1.32 -17.68 -18.98
C TYR A 134 1.84 -17.14 -20.32
N SER A 135 2.94 -16.40 -20.31
CA SER A 135 3.63 -15.98 -21.54
C SER A 135 4.46 -17.12 -22.15
N ASN A 136 4.79 -18.15 -21.36
CA ASN A 136 5.53 -19.34 -21.81
C ASN A 136 4.60 -20.52 -22.11
N ASP A 137 3.56 -20.74 -21.29
CA ASP A 137 2.60 -21.83 -21.48
C ASP A 137 1.21 -21.40 -21.02
N THR A 138 0.18 -21.68 -21.82
CA THR A 138 -1.21 -21.30 -21.52
C THR A 138 -2.10 -22.51 -21.17
N THR A 139 -1.51 -23.70 -21.04
CA THR A 139 -2.20 -24.92 -20.59
C THR A 139 -2.15 -25.04 -19.07
N ALA A 140 -3.19 -25.61 -18.46
CA ALA A 140 -3.22 -25.83 -17.02
C ALA A 140 -2.09 -26.77 -16.57
N ALA A 141 -1.81 -27.81 -17.36
CA ALA A 141 -0.75 -28.77 -17.07
C ALA A 141 0.64 -28.13 -17.08
N GLY A 142 0.94 -27.30 -18.08
CA GLY A 142 2.21 -26.59 -18.19
C GLY A 142 2.41 -25.56 -17.09
N LEU A 143 1.39 -24.73 -16.82
CA LEU A 143 1.40 -23.76 -15.73
C LEU A 143 1.65 -24.44 -14.37
N LYS A 144 0.86 -25.48 -14.07
CA LYS A 144 0.98 -26.22 -12.80
C LYS A 144 2.35 -26.87 -12.66
N LYS A 145 2.86 -27.55 -13.70
CA LYS A 145 4.18 -28.18 -13.68
C LYS A 145 5.29 -27.16 -13.40
N ALA A 146 5.27 -26.01 -14.08
CA ALA A 146 6.28 -24.98 -13.89
C ALA A 146 6.24 -24.37 -12.48
N ILE A 147 5.04 -24.15 -11.93
CA ILE A 147 4.85 -23.64 -10.58
C ILE A 147 5.27 -24.67 -9.53
N ASP A 148 4.88 -25.94 -9.68
CA ASP A 148 5.24 -27.03 -8.74
C ASP A 148 6.76 -27.23 -8.66
N LEU A 149 7.48 -27.08 -9.78
CA LEU A 149 8.94 -27.11 -9.82
C LEU A 149 9.56 -25.97 -9.00
N ASP A 150 9.03 -24.76 -9.14
CA ASP A 150 9.51 -23.59 -8.40
C ASP A 150 9.20 -23.71 -6.90
N ILE A 151 7.99 -24.14 -6.52
CA ILE A 151 7.62 -24.44 -5.13
C ILE A 151 8.59 -25.45 -4.53
N THR A 152 8.82 -26.57 -5.22
CA THR A 152 9.72 -27.65 -4.76
C THR A 152 11.14 -27.13 -4.56
N LYS A 153 11.65 -26.35 -5.50
CA LYS A 153 12.99 -25.75 -5.44
C LYS A 153 13.14 -24.80 -4.26
N GLU A 154 12.13 -23.98 -3.98
CA GLU A 154 12.15 -23.04 -2.85
C GLU A 154 12.04 -23.77 -1.51
N LEU A 155 11.05 -24.67 -1.37
CA LEU A 155 10.84 -25.43 -0.13
C LEU A 155 12.02 -26.32 0.22
N HIS A 156 12.66 -26.97 -0.77
CA HIS A 156 13.83 -27.83 -0.54
C HIS A 156 14.97 -27.10 0.22
N ARG A 157 15.14 -25.80 -0.02
CA ARG A 157 16.14 -24.98 0.69
C ARG A 157 15.78 -24.80 2.16
N PHE A 158 14.49 -24.62 2.47
CA PHE A 158 14.01 -24.53 3.85
C PHE A 158 13.98 -25.91 4.54
N ASP A 159 13.60 -26.97 3.84
CA ASP A 159 13.67 -28.36 4.32
C ASP A 159 15.08 -28.72 4.77
N SER A 160 16.06 -28.35 3.95
CA SER A 160 17.48 -28.55 4.25
C SER A 160 17.89 -27.86 5.56
N LEU A 161 17.44 -26.62 5.78
CA LEU A 161 17.70 -25.88 7.01
C LEU A 161 16.97 -26.48 8.23
N LEU A 162 15.74 -26.96 8.05
CA LEU A 162 14.96 -27.59 9.11
C LEU A 162 15.61 -28.90 9.55
N LYS A 163 16.03 -29.74 8.60
CA LYS A 163 16.68 -31.04 8.86
C LYS A 163 17.94 -30.91 9.72
N VAL A 164 18.73 -29.85 9.49
CA VAL A 164 19.94 -29.57 10.27
C VAL A 164 19.69 -28.63 11.47
N LYS A 165 18.42 -28.40 11.83
CA LYS A 165 17.98 -27.59 12.98
C LYS A 165 18.47 -26.13 12.96
N LYS A 166 18.75 -25.59 11.77
CA LYS A 166 19.09 -24.16 11.58
C LYS A 166 17.86 -23.26 11.60
N VAL A 167 16.68 -23.83 11.37
CA VAL A 167 15.38 -23.17 11.57
C VAL A 167 14.50 -24.03 12.45
N SER A 168 13.57 -23.38 13.15
CA SER A 168 12.52 -24.01 13.95
C SER A 168 11.37 -24.51 13.06
N GLU A 169 10.61 -25.49 13.55
CA GLU A 169 9.39 -25.94 12.88
C GLU A 169 8.35 -24.82 12.75
N GLU A 170 8.26 -23.95 13.75
CA GLU A 170 7.37 -22.79 13.72
C GLU A 170 7.73 -21.90 12.53
N PHE A 171 8.99 -21.47 12.40
CA PHE A 171 9.48 -20.70 11.27
C PHE A 171 9.20 -21.40 9.92
N TYR A 172 9.52 -22.69 9.82
CA TYR A 172 9.32 -23.46 8.60
C TYR A 172 7.85 -23.48 8.17
N ARG A 173 6.91 -23.69 9.09
CA ARG A 173 5.46 -23.69 8.81
C ARG A 173 4.98 -22.32 8.30
N PHE A 174 5.54 -21.22 8.82
CA PHE A 174 5.25 -19.89 8.30
C PHE A 174 5.74 -19.73 6.85
N THR A 175 6.99 -20.10 6.56
CA THR A 175 7.56 -19.96 5.22
C THR A 175 6.92 -20.87 4.19
N GLU A 176 6.62 -22.12 4.56
CA GLU A 176 5.94 -23.05 3.68
C GLU A 176 4.56 -22.52 3.29
N ARG A 177 3.80 -22.03 4.28
CA ARG A 177 2.49 -21.46 4.05
C ARG A 177 2.57 -20.25 3.11
N ASP A 178 3.50 -19.33 3.35
CA ASP A 178 3.67 -18.15 2.50
C ASP A 178 3.95 -18.53 1.04
N ILE A 179 4.96 -19.38 0.79
CA ILE A 179 5.31 -19.86 -0.55
C ILE A 179 4.09 -20.48 -1.24
N ARG A 180 3.33 -21.33 -0.54
CA ARG A 180 2.14 -21.98 -1.11
C ARG A 180 1.04 -20.98 -1.47
N TYR A 181 0.73 -20.02 -0.60
CA TYR A 181 -0.28 -19.00 -0.90
C TYR A 181 0.16 -18.04 -2.01
N TYR A 182 1.45 -17.67 -2.05
CA TYR A 182 2.01 -16.88 -3.14
C TYR A 182 1.79 -17.60 -4.48
N TYR A 183 2.22 -18.85 -4.61
CA TYR A 183 2.08 -19.59 -5.86
C TYR A 183 0.63 -19.96 -6.20
N ALA A 184 -0.24 -20.13 -5.21
CA ALA A 184 -1.68 -20.27 -5.45
C ALA A 184 -2.30 -18.98 -6.02
N ALA A 185 -1.89 -17.81 -5.53
CA ALA A 185 -2.26 -16.51 -6.10
C ALA A 185 -1.75 -16.35 -7.54
N VAL A 186 -0.50 -16.73 -7.79
CA VAL A 186 0.12 -16.71 -9.13
C VAL A 186 -0.67 -17.58 -10.11
N LEU A 187 -0.97 -18.84 -9.76
CA LEU A 187 -1.71 -19.74 -10.63
C LEU A 187 -3.14 -19.25 -10.89
N SER A 188 -3.83 -18.78 -9.84
CA SER A 188 -5.18 -18.22 -9.98
C SER A 188 -5.19 -16.99 -10.88
N SER A 189 -4.20 -16.09 -10.73
CA SER A 189 -4.04 -14.91 -11.59
C SER A 189 -3.75 -15.30 -13.05
N ALA A 190 -2.91 -16.31 -13.27
CA ALA A 190 -2.61 -16.79 -14.62
C ALA A 190 -3.87 -17.30 -15.35
N ILE A 191 -4.71 -18.08 -14.66
CA ILE A 191 -5.98 -18.57 -15.19
C ILE A 191 -6.98 -17.42 -15.37
N PHE A 192 -7.11 -16.53 -14.38
CA PHE A 192 -7.99 -15.36 -14.45
C PHE A 192 -7.69 -14.50 -15.68
N VAL A 193 -6.41 -14.25 -15.97
CA VAL A 193 -6.02 -13.47 -17.15
C VAL A 193 -6.45 -14.15 -18.44
N GLN A 194 -6.42 -15.48 -18.54
CA GLN A 194 -6.94 -16.16 -19.73
C GLN A 194 -8.47 -16.04 -19.84
N TYR A 195 -9.19 -16.10 -18.72
CA TYR A 195 -10.63 -15.90 -18.69
C TYR A 195 -11.02 -14.46 -19.08
N ILE A 196 -10.41 -13.44 -18.47
CA ILE A 196 -10.84 -12.05 -18.70
C ILE A 196 -10.62 -11.62 -20.15
N ARG A 197 -9.62 -12.19 -20.84
CA ARG A 197 -9.36 -11.96 -22.28
C ARG A 197 -10.49 -12.44 -23.18
N THR A 198 -11.35 -13.34 -22.69
CA THR A 198 -12.56 -13.76 -23.43
C THR A 198 -13.75 -12.82 -23.23
N THR A 199 -13.61 -11.86 -22.32
CA THR A 199 -14.63 -10.85 -22.03
C THR A 199 -14.30 -9.49 -22.63
N TYR A 200 -13.12 -9.35 -23.23
CA TYR A 200 -12.67 -8.14 -23.91
C TYR A 200 -13.44 -7.87 -25.20
N ASP A 201 -13.41 -6.62 -25.65
CA ASP A 201 -13.88 -6.25 -26.99
C ASP A 201 -13.12 -7.07 -28.06
N HIS A 202 -13.84 -7.57 -29.06
CA HIS A 202 -13.31 -8.46 -30.09
C HIS A 202 -12.22 -7.80 -30.95
N ASN A 203 -12.18 -6.47 -31.00
CA ASN A 203 -11.16 -5.72 -31.74
C ASN A 203 -9.85 -5.57 -30.98
N ARG A 204 -9.80 -5.96 -29.69
CA ARG A 204 -8.56 -5.88 -28.93
C ARG A 204 -7.55 -6.92 -29.42
N PRO A 205 -6.27 -6.54 -29.64
CA PRO A 205 -5.23 -7.49 -30.08
C PRO A 205 -5.01 -8.67 -29.12
N ASP A 206 -5.35 -8.51 -27.85
CA ASP A 206 -5.19 -9.51 -26.82
C ASP A 206 -6.49 -10.29 -26.50
N TYR A 207 -7.57 -10.11 -27.25
CA TYR A 207 -8.81 -10.88 -27.12
C TYR A 207 -8.59 -12.38 -27.38
N LYS A 208 -9.35 -13.23 -26.69
CA LYS A 208 -9.37 -14.70 -26.87
C LYS A 208 -10.81 -15.20 -26.96
N ALA A 209 -11.19 -15.85 -28.06
CA ALA A 209 -12.58 -16.25 -28.27
C ALA A 209 -13.10 -17.31 -27.29
N VAL A 210 -12.23 -18.20 -26.82
CA VAL A 210 -12.62 -19.36 -26.02
C VAL A 210 -11.79 -19.40 -24.74
N PHE A 211 -12.46 -19.63 -23.60
CA PHE A 211 -11.80 -19.93 -22.35
C PHE A 211 -11.46 -21.43 -22.34
N ASN A 212 -10.18 -21.77 -22.18
CA ASN A 212 -9.73 -23.14 -22.29
C ASN A 212 -10.31 -24.01 -21.17
N LYS A 213 -10.85 -25.17 -21.54
CA LYS A 213 -11.52 -26.11 -20.64
C LYS A 213 -10.57 -26.68 -19.59
N ASP A 214 -9.31 -26.89 -19.92
CA ASP A 214 -8.32 -27.40 -18.95
C ASP A 214 -8.04 -26.39 -17.81
N LEU A 215 -7.96 -25.09 -18.14
CA LEU A 215 -7.82 -23.99 -17.19
C LEU A 215 -9.09 -23.81 -16.36
N GLU A 216 -10.25 -23.92 -17.02
CA GLU A 216 -11.56 -23.91 -16.36
C GLU A 216 -11.66 -25.01 -15.30
N ASP A 217 -11.24 -26.23 -15.62
CA ASP A 217 -11.24 -27.36 -14.70
C ASP A 217 -10.19 -27.22 -13.60
N ALA A 218 -9.04 -26.63 -13.89
CA ALA A 218 -7.98 -26.42 -12.92
C ALA A 218 -8.29 -25.33 -11.89
N TRP A 219 -9.08 -24.32 -12.23
CA TRP A 219 -9.37 -23.18 -11.34
C TRP A 219 -9.93 -23.58 -9.97
N PRO A 220 -11.01 -24.40 -9.86
CA PRO A 220 -11.49 -24.86 -8.56
C PRO A 220 -10.47 -25.68 -7.76
N GLU A 221 -9.58 -26.42 -8.43
CA GLU A 221 -8.60 -27.30 -7.77
C GLU A 221 -7.55 -26.51 -6.98
N ILE A 222 -7.26 -25.28 -7.39
CA ILE A 222 -6.37 -24.38 -6.64
C ILE A 222 -6.93 -24.14 -5.23
N TYR A 223 -8.23 -23.88 -5.13
CA TYR A 223 -8.90 -23.59 -3.86
C TYR A 223 -9.17 -24.84 -3.03
N LYS A 224 -9.10 -26.04 -3.63
CA LYS A 224 -9.12 -27.31 -2.89
C LYS A 224 -7.75 -27.63 -2.30
N THR A 225 -6.68 -27.41 -3.07
CA THR A 225 -5.29 -27.70 -2.66
C THR A 225 -4.73 -26.66 -1.70
N THR A 226 -5.12 -25.40 -1.86
CA THR A 226 -4.74 -24.29 -0.98
C THR A 226 -6.00 -23.58 -0.46
N PRO A 227 -6.68 -24.13 0.57
CA PRO A 227 -7.99 -23.64 0.98
C PRO A 227 -7.99 -22.16 1.41
N PRO A 228 -8.88 -21.31 0.87
CA PRO A 228 -8.97 -19.90 1.28
C PRO A 228 -9.52 -19.74 2.72
N ASN A 229 -10.19 -20.76 3.27
CA ASN A 229 -10.69 -20.77 4.66
C ASN A 229 -9.75 -21.45 5.68
N ASN A 230 -8.48 -21.67 5.34
CA ASN A 230 -7.50 -22.12 6.33
C ASN A 230 -7.29 -21.03 7.39
N GLN A 231 -7.48 -21.37 8.67
CA GLN A 231 -7.39 -20.44 9.80
C GLN A 231 -6.00 -19.79 10.00
N PHE A 232 -4.96 -20.38 9.41
CA PHE A 232 -3.59 -19.86 9.49
C PHE A 232 -3.21 -19.02 8.26
N ALA A 233 -4.06 -18.98 7.23
CA ALA A 233 -3.75 -18.35 5.95
C ALA A 233 -3.47 -16.85 6.07
N THR A 234 -4.12 -16.16 7.00
CA THR A 234 -3.97 -14.71 7.26
C THR A 234 -2.54 -14.31 7.61
N GLY A 235 -1.70 -15.26 8.05
CA GLY A 235 -0.28 -15.01 8.29
C GLY A 235 0.62 -15.17 7.07
N ALA A 236 0.08 -15.48 5.88
CA ALA A 236 0.82 -15.42 4.62
C ALA A 236 0.57 -14.07 3.94
N PRO A 237 1.61 -13.39 3.46
CA PRO A 237 1.47 -12.20 2.66
C PRO A 237 0.34 -12.31 1.61
N GLU A 238 0.49 -13.13 0.59
CA GLU A 238 -0.38 -13.00 -0.60
C GLU A 238 -1.81 -13.53 -0.38
N PHE A 239 -2.12 -13.97 0.84
CA PHE A 239 -3.44 -14.47 1.21
C PHE A 239 -4.57 -13.47 0.96
N PHE A 240 -4.42 -12.18 1.29
CA PHE A 240 -5.52 -11.21 1.09
C PHE A 240 -5.93 -11.14 -0.39
N TYR A 241 -4.96 -11.02 -1.30
CA TYR A 241 -5.23 -10.95 -2.73
C TYR A 241 -5.74 -12.28 -3.26
N TYR A 242 -5.16 -13.41 -2.83
CA TYR A 242 -5.67 -14.74 -3.15
C TYR A 242 -7.14 -14.93 -2.76
N ALA A 243 -7.48 -14.54 -1.53
CA ALA A 243 -8.83 -14.63 -0.98
C ALA A 243 -9.79 -13.65 -1.66
N LYS A 244 -9.34 -12.43 -1.97
CA LYS A 244 -10.07 -11.42 -2.75
C LYS A 244 -10.40 -11.98 -4.13
N ASP A 245 -9.41 -12.48 -4.86
CA ASP A 245 -9.59 -13.05 -6.21
C ASP A 245 -10.52 -14.28 -6.21
N TYR A 246 -10.46 -15.11 -5.16
CA TYR A 246 -11.42 -16.20 -4.94
C TYR A 246 -12.85 -15.68 -4.79
N ALA A 247 -13.08 -14.76 -3.85
CA ALA A 247 -14.42 -14.26 -3.53
C ALA A 247 -15.02 -13.47 -4.70
N THR A 248 -14.20 -12.75 -5.47
CA THR A 248 -14.68 -11.80 -6.48
C THR A 248 -14.62 -12.40 -7.88
N TRP A 249 -13.43 -12.59 -8.44
CA TRP A 249 -13.27 -13.00 -9.82
C TRP A 249 -13.78 -14.42 -10.05
N TYR A 250 -13.47 -15.35 -9.16
CA TYR A 250 -13.91 -16.73 -9.29
C TYR A 250 -15.39 -16.91 -8.86
N LYS A 251 -15.75 -16.58 -7.62
CA LYS A 251 -17.11 -16.82 -7.09
C LYS A 251 -18.15 -15.82 -7.59
N LEU A 252 -17.93 -14.53 -7.36
CA LEU A 252 -18.93 -13.47 -7.64
C LEU A 252 -19.12 -13.20 -9.13
N ILE A 253 -18.07 -13.36 -9.95
CA ILE A 253 -18.13 -13.06 -11.39
C ILE A 253 -18.21 -14.34 -12.22
N TYR A 254 -17.11 -15.10 -12.30
CA TYR A 254 -17.00 -16.20 -13.26
C TYR A 254 -18.05 -17.29 -13.00
N LEU A 255 -18.11 -17.81 -11.78
CA LEU A 255 -19.05 -18.89 -11.43
C LEU A 255 -20.50 -18.41 -11.47
N ALA A 256 -20.77 -17.18 -11.02
CA ALA A 256 -22.11 -16.61 -11.09
C ALA A 256 -22.60 -16.48 -12.54
N LYS A 257 -21.75 -16.01 -13.47
CA LYS A 257 -22.06 -15.92 -14.90
C LYS A 257 -22.29 -17.30 -15.50
N LYS A 258 -21.40 -18.25 -15.22
CA LYS A 258 -21.52 -19.64 -15.68
C LYS A 258 -22.83 -20.29 -15.24
N ASN A 259 -23.27 -20.00 -14.02
CA ASN A 259 -24.50 -20.55 -13.45
C ASN A 259 -25.76 -19.72 -13.77
N GLY A 260 -25.66 -18.65 -14.57
CA GLY A 260 -26.80 -17.77 -14.86
C GLY A 260 -27.33 -16.98 -13.67
N THR A 261 -26.53 -16.82 -12.61
CA THR A 261 -26.89 -16.11 -11.37
C THR A 261 -26.27 -14.72 -11.25
N TYR A 262 -25.48 -14.30 -12.26
CA TYR A 262 -24.91 -12.96 -12.33
C TYR A 262 -25.98 -11.94 -12.73
N ASN A 263 -26.52 -11.22 -11.74
CA ASN A 263 -27.67 -10.33 -11.89
C ASN A 263 -27.30 -8.84 -11.95
N GLU A 264 -26.07 -8.46 -11.60
CA GLU A 264 -25.63 -7.07 -11.55
C GLU A 264 -24.15 -6.98 -11.95
N PRO A 265 -23.72 -6.00 -12.77
CA PRO A 265 -22.32 -5.74 -13.05
C PRO A 265 -21.59 -5.17 -11.82
N LEU A 266 -20.27 -5.38 -11.72
CA LEU A 266 -19.45 -4.64 -10.74
C LEU A 266 -19.06 -3.29 -11.33
N ASP A 267 -19.44 -2.20 -10.67
CA ASP A 267 -19.12 -0.83 -11.07
C ASP A 267 -18.88 0.08 -9.86
N GLY A 268 -18.52 1.35 -10.08
CA GLY A 268 -18.19 2.28 -9.00
C GLY A 268 -19.32 2.51 -7.98
N SER A 269 -20.58 2.27 -8.34
CA SER A 269 -21.73 2.49 -7.44
C SER A 269 -21.92 1.36 -6.44
N ASN A 270 -21.60 0.12 -6.83
CA ASN A 270 -21.83 -1.08 -6.02
C ASN A 270 -20.55 -1.81 -5.60
N TYR A 271 -19.38 -1.41 -6.13
CA TYR A 271 -18.08 -2.03 -5.90
C TYR A 271 -17.84 -2.33 -4.43
N PHE A 272 -17.94 -1.31 -3.57
CA PHE A 272 -17.64 -1.42 -2.15
C PHE A 272 -18.53 -2.45 -1.45
N ASN A 273 -19.84 -2.36 -1.62
CA ASN A 273 -20.78 -3.27 -0.97
C ASN A 273 -20.61 -4.70 -1.50
N ARG A 274 -20.53 -4.88 -2.81
CA ARG A 274 -20.41 -6.23 -3.41
C ARG A 274 -19.10 -6.91 -3.07
N PHE A 275 -17.97 -6.19 -3.05
CA PHE A 275 -16.71 -6.75 -2.58
C PHE A 275 -16.79 -7.13 -1.09
N TYR A 276 -17.26 -6.21 -0.24
CA TYR A 276 -17.39 -6.46 1.19
C TYR A 276 -18.32 -7.65 1.51
N ASP A 277 -19.43 -7.77 0.79
CA ASP A 277 -20.42 -8.84 0.96
C ASP A 277 -19.93 -10.17 0.35
N SER A 278 -19.13 -10.12 -0.71
CA SER A 278 -18.51 -11.33 -1.27
C SER A 278 -17.60 -12.04 -0.28
N PHE A 279 -16.92 -11.31 0.62
CA PHE A 279 -16.18 -11.96 1.70
C PHE A 279 -17.13 -12.69 2.65
N LYS A 280 -18.23 -12.06 3.07
CA LYS A 280 -19.22 -12.67 3.98
C LYS A 280 -19.86 -13.93 3.40
N ALA A 281 -20.05 -13.97 2.08
CA ALA A 281 -20.60 -15.14 1.39
C ALA A 281 -19.64 -16.34 1.31
N ASN A 282 -18.33 -16.12 1.48
CA ASN A 282 -17.31 -17.13 1.18
C ASN A 282 -16.37 -17.46 2.36
N PHE A 283 -16.37 -16.64 3.40
CA PHE A 283 -15.45 -16.76 4.54
C PHE A 283 -16.20 -16.65 5.87
N THR A 284 -15.62 -17.21 6.92
CA THR A 284 -16.17 -17.13 8.28
C THR A 284 -15.07 -16.88 9.31
N GLY A 285 -15.46 -16.59 10.55
CA GLY A 285 -14.55 -16.43 11.68
C GLY A 285 -13.49 -15.34 11.46
N LYS A 286 -12.27 -15.59 11.96
CA LYS A 286 -11.15 -14.63 11.90
C LYS A 286 -10.74 -14.26 10.48
N ASN A 287 -10.92 -15.16 9.51
CA ASN A 287 -10.60 -14.86 8.11
C ASN A 287 -11.57 -13.81 7.56
N LEU A 288 -12.87 -13.96 7.82
CA LEU A 288 -13.86 -12.98 7.38
C LEU A 288 -13.60 -11.60 8.01
N GLU A 289 -13.39 -11.57 9.32
CA GLU A 289 -13.07 -10.34 10.06
C GLU A 289 -11.85 -9.64 9.44
N TYR A 290 -10.75 -10.37 9.25
CA TYR A 290 -9.54 -9.84 8.63
C TYR A 290 -9.78 -9.31 7.21
N LEU A 291 -10.45 -10.07 6.35
CA LEU A 291 -10.65 -9.69 4.95
C LEU A 291 -11.51 -8.44 4.81
N GLN A 292 -12.57 -8.32 5.63
CA GLN A 292 -13.43 -7.14 5.66
C GLN A 292 -12.70 -5.92 6.22
N ALA A 293 -11.97 -6.08 7.33
CA ALA A 293 -11.15 -5.01 7.87
C ALA A 293 -10.10 -4.55 6.86
N ARG A 294 -9.40 -5.50 6.23
CA ARG A 294 -8.32 -5.23 5.30
C ARG A 294 -8.81 -4.53 4.03
N PHE A 295 -9.99 -4.91 3.54
CA PHE A 295 -10.62 -4.23 2.43
C PHE A 295 -10.94 -2.76 2.75
N ILE A 296 -11.59 -2.49 3.89
CA ILE A 296 -11.86 -1.10 4.31
C ILE A 296 -10.54 -0.32 4.45
N PHE A 297 -9.53 -0.95 5.06
CA PHE A 297 -8.22 -0.36 5.25
C PHE A 297 -7.57 0.06 3.93
N ASP A 298 -7.41 -0.88 2.99
CA ASP A 298 -6.75 -0.63 1.71
C ASP A 298 -7.48 0.44 0.90
N GLU A 299 -8.81 0.36 0.81
CA GLU A 299 -9.60 1.35 0.07
C GLU A 299 -9.56 2.76 0.71
N ALA A 300 -9.47 2.84 2.03
CA ALA A 300 -9.34 4.12 2.74
C ALA A 300 -7.94 4.72 2.57
N MET A 301 -6.90 3.87 2.53
CA MET A 301 -5.50 4.28 2.35
C MET A 301 -5.22 4.96 1.01
N GLU A 302 -6.00 4.65 -0.02
CA GLU A 302 -5.90 5.33 -1.33
C GLU A 302 -6.24 6.84 -1.25
N LYS A 303 -6.84 7.29 -0.12
CA LYS A 303 -7.25 8.68 0.11
C LYS A 303 -8.09 9.22 -1.06
N GLN A 304 -8.99 8.37 -1.56
CA GLN A 304 -10.04 8.75 -2.52
C GLN A 304 -11.30 9.23 -1.80
N TYR A 305 -11.33 9.10 -0.48
CA TYR A 305 -12.38 9.60 0.42
C TYR A 305 -13.79 9.11 0.07
N GLN A 306 -13.92 7.83 -0.28
CA GLN A 306 -15.19 7.24 -0.70
C GLN A 306 -16.17 7.16 0.50
N PRO A 307 -17.36 7.81 0.44
CA PRO A 307 -18.29 7.86 1.57
C PRO A 307 -18.81 6.47 1.97
N GLN A 308 -18.88 5.52 1.02
CA GLN A 308 -19.29 4.14 1.25
C GLN A 308 -18.41 3.45 2.30
N LEU A 309 -17.14 3.83 2.44
CA LEU A 309 -16.23 3.26 3.44
C LEU A 309 -16.67 3.56 4.88
N VAL A 310 -17.32 4.71 5.11
CA VAL A 310 -17.92 5.04 6.43
C VAL A 310 -19.07 4.06 6.74
N THR A 311 -19.92 3.77 5.75
CA THR A 311 -21.01 2.80 5.89
C THR A 311 -20.47 1.39 6.14
N LEU A 312 -19.46 0.96 5.39
CA LEU A 312 -18.83 -0.36 5.59
C LEU A 312 -18.15 -0.47 6.96
N TYR A 313 -17.47 0.58 7.40
CA TYR A 313 -16.88 0.63 8.74
C TYR A 313 -17.94 0.51 9.85
N ASN A 314 -19.06 1.22 9.73
CA ASN A 314 -20.15 1.11 10.70
C ASN A 314 -20.74 -0.32 10.76
N ARG A 315 -20.84 -0.99 9.61
CA ARG A 315 -21.23 -2.41 9.54
C ARG A 315 -20.17 -3.29 10.21
N PHE A 316 -18.89 -3.04 9.93
CA PHE A 316 -17.77 -3.79 10.50
C PHE A 316 -17.73 -3.70 12.03
N ILE A 317 -17.79 -2.52 12.62
CA ILE A 317 -17.74 -2.37 14.09
C ILE A 317 -18.98 -2.92 14.78
N LYS A 318 -20.12 -2.99 14.08
CA LYS A 318 -21.33 -3.64 14.57
C LYS A 318 -21.17 -5.16 14.59
N ASP A 319 -20.62 -5.74 13.53
CA ASP A 319 -20.40 -7.18 13.40
C ASP A 319 -19.22 -7.65 14.29
N TYR A 320 -18.19 -6.81 14.50
CA TYR A 320 -16.97 -7.11 15.26
C TYR A 320 -16.60 -6.03 16.31
N PRO A 321 -17.41 -5.84 17.37
CA PRO A 321 -17.21 -4.76 18.34
C PRO A 321 -15.93 -4.86 19.17
N LYS A 322 -15.24 -6.01 19.14
CA LYS A 322 -13.97 -6.26 19.85
C LYS A 322 -12.78 -6.46 18.91
N SER A 323 -12.92 -6.14 17.63
CA SER A 323 -11.85 -6.30 16.66
C SER A 323 -10.64 -5.42 17.00
N ASN A 324 -9.44 -6.00 16.99
CA ASN A 324 -8.20 -5.23 17.14
C ASN A 324 -7.85 -4.42 15.88
N PHE A 325 -8.58 -4.61 14.77
CA PHE A 325 -8.43 -3.77 13.58
C PHE A 325 -9.14 -2.41 13.70
N THR A 326 -10.14 -2.30 14.58
CA THR A 326 -11.00 -1.12 14.70
C THR A 326 -10.18 0.16 14.85
N THR A 327 -9.18 0.20 15.74
CA THR A 327 -8.36 1.39 15.98
C THR A 327 -7.69 1.93 14.71
N TYR A 328 -7.18 1.04 13.85
CA TYR A 328 -6.51 1.44 12.61
C TYR A 328 -7.50 1.93 11.55
N LEU A 329 -8.69 1.32 11.50
CA LEU A 329 -9.77 1.77 10.63
C LEU A 329 -10.35 3.12 11.10
N THR A 330 -10.56 3.30 12.41
CA THR A 330 -11.16 4.52 12.97
C THR A 330 -10.41 5.76 12.54
N GLN A 331 -9.08 5.74 12.56
CA GLN A 331 -8.27 6.89 12.14
C GLN A 331 -8.53 7.29 10.69
N LEU A 332 -8.51 6.31 9.77
CA LEU A 332 -8.73 6.55 8.34
C LEU A 332 -10.18 6.98 8.07
N ILE A 333 -11.15 6.36 8.72
CA ILE A 333 -12.57 6.69 8.54
C ILE A 333 -12.91 8.07 9.13
N ASN A 334 -12.27 8.47 10.22
CA ASN A 334 -12.41 9.82 10.76
C ASN A 334 -11.88 10.87 9.77
N GLU A 335 -10.78 10.60 9.06
CA GLU A 335 -10.28 11.47 8.00
C GLU A 335 -11.30 11.59 6.86
N ILE A 336 -11.88 10.47 6.40
CA ILE A 336 -12.93 10.47 5.37
C ILE A 336 -14.16 11.28 5.84
N THR A 337 -14.57 11.11 7.09
CA THR A 337 -15.70 11.87 7.66
C THR A 337 -15.39 13.36 7.73
N ALA A 338 -14.16 13.73 8.14
CA ALA A 338 -13.71 15.12 8.15
C ALA A 338 -13.63 15.71 6.74
N TYR A 339 -13.19 14.92 5.75
CA TYR A 339 -13.19 15.28 4.34
C TYR A 339 -14.59 15.68 3.88
N HIS A 340 -15.58 14.81 4.04
CA HIS A 340 -16.95 15.11 3.59
C HIS A 340 -17.55 16.32 4.33
N LYS A 341 -17.24 16.48 5.62
CA LYS A 341 -17.66 17.64 6.41
C LYS A 341 -17.07 18.96 5.87
N ARG A 342 -15.78 18.97 5.49
CA ARG A 342 -15.12 20.16 4.92
C ARG A 342 -15.55 20.41 3.47
N ALA A 343 -15.65 19.35 2.67
CA ALA A 343 -16.08 19.40 1.27
C ALA A 343 -17.48 20.01 1.09
N ALA A 344 -18.37 19.79 2.07
CA ALA A 344 -19.71 20.39 2.09
C ALA A 344 -19.72 21.92 2.27
N GLN A 345 -18.61 22.53 2.68
CA GLN A 345 -18.49 23.99 2.83
C GLN A 345 -18.25 24.67 1.48
N ALA A 346 -18.51 25.97 1.41
CA ALA A 346 -18.12 26.78 0.26
C ALA A 346 -16.59 26.96 0.23
N LEU A 347 -16.04 27.26 -0.95
CA LEU A 347 -14.66 27.73 -1.05
C LEU A 347 -14.52 29.05 -0.29
N SER A 348 -13.39 29.22 0.40
CA SER A 348 -13.04 30.50 1.02
C SER A 348 -12.68 31.55 -0.04
N ALA A 349 -12.68 32.83 0.35
CA ALA A 349 -12.25 33.92 -0.52
C ALA A 349 -10.78 33.80 -0.98
N GLU A 350 -9.98 33.00 -0.28
CA GLU A 350 -8.56 32.77 -0.58
C GLU A 350 -8.36 31.55 -1.50
N GLN A 351 -9.45 30.89 -1.94
CA GLN A 351 -9.43 29.74 -2.84
C GLN A 351 -10.05 30.12 -4.19
N ILE A 352 -9.23 30.73 -5.04
CA ILE A 352 -9.67 31.37 -6.27
C ILE A 352 -9.62 30.35 -7.40
N ILE A 353 -10.78 29.99 -7.94
CA ILE A 353 -10.86 29.13 -9.13
C ILE A 353 -10.70 30.00 -10.38
N LEU A 354 -9.69 29.70 -11.18
CA LEU A 354 -9.45 30.35 -12.46
C LEU A 354 -10.25 29.65 -13.57
N PRO A 355 -10.96 30.39 -14.43
CA PRO A 355 -11.54 29.81 -15.63
C PRO A 355 -10.42 29.41 -16.59
N THR A 356 -10.51 28.20 -17.13
CA THR A 356 -9.56 27.66 -18.11
C THR A 356 -10.18 27.48 -19.49
N ASP A 357 -11.40 27.95 -19.68
CA ASP A 357 -12.05 28.00 -20.99
C ASP A 357 -11.26 28.94 -21.92
N GLY A 358 -10.89 28.44 -23.09
CA GLY A 358 -10.06 29.17 -24.05
C GLY A 358 -8.56 29.25 -23.69
N ILE A 359 -8.15 28.79 -22.51
CA ILE A 359 -6.72 28.66 -22.14
C ILE A 359 -6.21 27.33 -22.67
N SER A 360 -5.38 27.38 -23.71
CA SER A 360 -4.84 26.20 -24.41
C SER A 360 -3.37 25.93 -24.11
N THR A 361 -2.62 26.90 -23.58
CA THR A 361 -1.20 26.75 -23.27
C THR A 361 -0.83 27.27 -21.88
N PHE A 362 0.27 26.76 -21.33
CA PHE A 362 0.82 27.25 -20.06
C PHE A 362 1.17 28.73 -20.13
N ASP A 363 1.69 29.19 -21.28
CA ASP A 363 2.05 30.60 -21.47
C ASP A 363 0.80 31.52 -21.44
N GLN A 364 -0.33 31.06 -22.00
CA GLN A 364 -1.61 31.76 -21.88
C GLN A 364 -2.11 31.81 -20.43
N LEU A 365 -1.96 30.71 -19.68
CA LEU A 365 -2.32 30.69 -18.25
C LEU A 365 -1.43 31.66 -17.46
N MET A 366 -0.12 31.65 -17.70
CA MET A 366 0.82 32.54 -17.00
C MET A 366 0.64 34.02 -17.37
N ALA A 367 0.11 34.33 -18.55
CA ALA A 367 -0.23 35.70 -18.93
C ALA A 367 -1.27 36.35 -17.99
N THR A 368 -2.11 35.55 -17.30
CA THR A 368 -3.04 36.05 -16.27
C THR A 368 -2.33 36.54 -15.01
N PHE A 369 -1.05 36.24 -14.84
CA PHE A 369 -0.18 36.63 -13.73
C PHE A 369 0.91 37.63 -14.12
N LYS A 370 0.73 38.38 -15.22
CA LYS A 370 1.71 39.39 -15.65
C LYS A 370 2.03 40.39 -14.52
N GLY A 371 3.31 40.70 -14.32
CA GLY A 371 3.77 41.57 -13.24
C GLY A 371 3.97 40.87 -11.90
N LYS A 372 3.75 39.55 -11.82
CA LYS A 372 3.83 38.77 -10.58
C LYS A 372 4.88 37.67 -10.67
N THR A 373 5.36 37.27 -9.50
CA THR A 373 6.07 36.00 -9.32
C THR A 373 5.06 34.95 -8.86
N VAL A 374 5.11 33.75 -9.45
CA VAL A 374 4.17 32.66 -9.20
C VAL A 374 4.94 31.39 -8.87
N TYR A 375 4.57 30.75 -7.76
CA TYR A 375 4.96 29.38 -7.44
C TYR A 375 3.84 28.43 -7.86
N VAL A 376 4.14 27.58 -8.84
CA VAL A 376 3.19 26.66 -9.46
C VAL A 376 3.37 25.27 -8.87
N ASP A 377 2.27 24.65 -8.43
CA ASP A 377 2.18 23.25 -7.98
C ASP A 377 1.30 22.46 -8.96
N MET A 378 1.89 21.54 -9.71
CA MET A 378 1.18 20.62 -10.59
C MET A 378 0.86 19.31 -9.86
N TRP A 379 -0.44 19.05 -9.67
CA TRP A 379 -0.95 17.95 -8.84
C TRP A 379 -2.19 17.27 -9.45
N ALA A 380 -2.72 16.24 -8.79
CA ALA A 380 -4.00 15.62 -9.17
C ALA A 380 -4.66 14.91 -7.98
N THR A 381 -5.98 14.65 -8.02
CA THR A 381 -6.70 14.00 -6.90
C THR A 381 -6.20 12.58 -6.63
N TRP A 382 -5.73 11.89 -7.66
CA TRP A 382 -5.15 10.55 -7.59
C TRP A 382 -3.68 10.54 -7.16
N CYS A 383 -3.01 11.68 -7.07
CA CYS A 383 -1.59 11.77 -6.74
C CYS A 383 -1.36 11.68 -5.22
N GLY A 384 -0.98 10.50 -4.73
CA GLY A 384 -0.60 10.29 -3.32
C GLY A 384 0.50 11.24 -2.83
N PRO A 385 1.68 11.30 -3.49
CA PRO A 385 2.78 12.17 -3.06
C PRO A 385 2.43 13.66 -3.05
N CYS A 386 1.57 14.12 -3.97
CA CYS A 386 1.09 15.51 -3.97
C CYS A 386 0.28 15.82 -2.71
N LYS A 387 -0.63 14.91 -2.33
CA LYS A 387 -1.44 15.02 -1.11
C LYS A 387 -0.58 15.07 0.16
N ASP A 388 0.55 14.36 0.17
CA ASP A 388 1.48 14.39 1.29
C ASP A 388 2.24 15.73 1.39
N GLU A 389 2.49 16.45 0.30
CA GLU A 389 3.12 17.78 0.31
C GLU A 389 2.19 18.87 0.87
N PHE A 390 0.87 18.70 0.80
CA PHE A 390 -0.10 19.69 1.28
C PHE A 390 -0.04 19.96 2.80
N GLN A 391 0.56 19.06 3.58
CA GLN A 391 0.80 19.31 5.00
C GLN A 391 1.75 20.50 5.26
N TYR A 392 2.58 20.86 4.28
CA TYR A 392 3.52 22.00 4.35
C TYR A 392 2.96 23.28 3.71
N ALA A 393 1.76 23.21 3.11
CA ALA A 393 1.19 24.32 2.34
C ALA A 393 0.98 25.59 3.18
N ALA A 394 0.63 25.46 4.47
CA ALA A 394 0.42 26.60 5.35
C ALA A 394 1.72 27.41 5.59
N ASP A 395 2.84 26.73 5.83
CA ASP A 395 4.13 27.38 6.08
C ASP A 395 4.66 28.04 4.80
N VAL A 396 4.59 27.33 3.67
CA VAL A 396 4.96 27.88 2.36
C VAL A 396 4.09 29.09 2.02
N ARG A 397 2.77 28.99 2.20
CA ARG A 397 1.83 30.10 1.96
C ARG A 397 2.22 31.36 2.72
N LYS A 398 2.57 31.24 4.00
CA LYS A 398 3.00 32.40 4.81
C LYS A 398 4.21 33.08 4.19
N TYR A 399 5.23 32.29 3.83
CA TYR A 399 6.43 32.80 3.18
C TYR A 399 6.14 33.46 1.82
N LEU A 400 5.32 32.82 0.97
CA LEU A 400 4.95 33.37 -0.33
C LEU A 400 4.23 34.72 -0.18
N LYS A 401 3.31 34.84 0.77
CA LYS A 401 2.59 36.10 1.06
C LYS A 401 3.54 37.21 1.49
N ASP A 402 4.47 36.91 2.41
CA ASP A 402 5.46 37.89 2.90
C ASP A 402 6.39 38.39 1.77
N LYS A 403 6.55 37.58 0.73
CA LYS A 403 7.37 37.86 -0.45
C LYS A 403 6.60 38.35 -1.67
N ASN A 404 5.29 38.58 -1.54
CA ASN A 404 4.41 38.98 -2.65
C ASN A 404 4.48 38.01 -3.84
N VAL A 405 4.55 36.70 -3.55
CA VAL A 405 4.52 35.61 -4.54
C VAL A 405 3.16 34.95 -4.53
N GLU A 406 2.57 34.75 -5.70
CA GLU A 406 1.29 34.05 -5.87
C GLU A 406 1.50 32.53 -5.80
N SER A 407 0.57 31.82 -5.16
CA SER A 407 0.45 30.37 -5.31
C SER A 407 -0.53 30.04 -6.44
N LEU A 408 -0.14 29.12 -7.32
CA LEU A 408 -1.01 28.55 -8.34
C LEU A 408 -0.96 27.02 -8.28
N PHE A 409 -2.09 26.39 -8.01
CA PHE A 409 -2.25 24.95 -8.10
C PHE A 409 -2.87 24.60 -9.45
N ILE A 410 -2.18 23.80 -10.26
CA ILE A 410 -2.66 23.28 -11.54
C ILE A 410 -3.01 21.80 -11.33
N SER A 411 -4.31 21.49 -11.34
CA SER A 411 -4.78 20.11 -11.34
C SER A 411 -4.67 19.51 -12.74
N MET A 412 -3.99 18.38 -12.82
CA MET A 412 -3.81 17.53 -14.00
C MET A 412 -4.98 16.55 -14.19
N ASP A 413 -6.07 16.74 -13.45
CA ASP A 413 -7.26 15.88 -13.49
C ASP A 413 -8.10 16.11 -14.75
N ASN A 414 -8.79 15.05 -15.18
CA ASN A 414 -9.81 15.14 -16.23
C ASN A 414 -11.12 15.77 -15.70
N ASP A 415 -12.05 16.05 -16.62
CA ASP A 415 -13.34 16.69 -16.29
C ASP A 415 -14.19 15.90 -15.29
N GLY A 416 -14.10 14.57 -15.29
CA GLY A 416 -14.84 13.70 -14.37
C GLY A 416 -14.47 13.87 -12.90
N ALA A 417 -13.31 14.47 -12.61
CA ALA A 417 -12.82 14.67 -11.25
C ALA A 417 -13.06 16.09 -10.71
N ASP A 418 -13.74 16.99 -11.43
CA ASP A 418 -13.95 18.39 -11.01
C ASP A 418 -14.51 18.52 -9.58
N LYS A 419 -15.52 17.70 -9.24
CA LYS A 419 -16.09 17.69 -7.88
C LYS A 419 -15.04 17.30 -6.84
N GLN A 420 -14.30 16.21 -7.08
CA GLN A 420 -13.30 15.70 -6.14
C GLN A 420 -12.14 16.70 -5.99
N TRP A 421 -11.73 17.34 -7.09
CA TRP A 421 -10.71 18.38 -7.10
C TRP A 421 -11.11 19.57 -6.21
N ARG A 422 -12.31 20.11 -6.39
CA ARG A 422 -12.84 21.21 -5.57
C ARG A 422 -12.99 20.83 -4.10
N ASP A 423 -13.46 19.61 -3.84
CA ASP A 423 -13.62 19.10 -2.48
C ASP A 423 -12.25 18.93 -1.79
N MET A 424 -11.22 18.49 -2.51
CA MET A 424 -9.85 18.40 -1.99
C MET A 424 -9.23 19.79 -1.74
N ILE A 425 -9.48 20.79 -2.59
CA ILE A 425 -9.05 22.18 -2.33
C ILE A 425 -9.57 22.65 -0.96
N LYS A 426 -10.85 22.42 -0.69
CA LYS A 426 -11.50 22.76 0.60
C LYS A 426 -10.90 21.96 1.75
N PHE A 427 -10.77 20.65 1.59
CA PHE A 427 -10.31 19.75 2.65
C PHE A 427 -8.89 20.07 3.11
N TYR A 428 -7.97 20.21 2.15
CA TYR A 428 -6.56 20.53 2.39
C TYR A 428 -6.30 22.02 2.65
N ASN A 429 -7.35 22.86 2.58
CA ASN A 429 -7.25 24.30 2.76
C ASN A 429 -6.20 24.95 1.83
N LEU A 430 -6.18 24.52 0.57
CA LEU A 430 -5.19 24.99 -0.41
C LEU A 430 -5.52 26.42 -0.83
N SER A 431 -4.88 27.42 -0.25
CA SER A 431 -5.16 28.81 -0.58
C SER A 431 -4.26 29.31 -1.70
N GLY A 432 -4.84 30.07 -2.62
CA GLY A 432 -4.20 30.53 -3.84
C GLY A 432 -5.14 30.44 -5.02
N ASN A 433 -4.52 30.49 -6.19
CA ASN A 433 -5.17 30.33 -7.47
C ASN A 433 -5.21 28.86 -7.85
N HIS A 434 -6.30 28.41 -8.46
CA HIS A 434 -6.55 27.02 -8.80
C HIS A 434 -7.03 26.94 -10.24
N ALA A 435 -6.30 26.22 -11.07
CA ALA A 435 -6.69 25.91 -12.43
C ALA A 435 -6.78 24.39 -12.59
N ARG A 436 -7.75 23.91 -13.36
CA ARG A 436 -7.80 22.52 -13.80
C ARG A 436 -7.58 22.47 -15.29
N VAL A 437 -6.74 21.57 -15.75
CA VAL A 437 -6.42 21.47 -17.18
C VAL A 437 -7.65 21.05 -17.99
N ASN A 438 -7.80 21.64 -19.17
CA ASN A 438 -8.56 21.02 -20.25
C ASN A 438 -7.63 20.13 -21.10
N ASN A 439 -8.18 19.38 -22.05
CA ASN A 439 -7.39 18.44 -22.88
C ASN A 439 -6.24 19.12 -23.65
N THR A 440 -6.42 20.36 -24.10
CA THR A 440 -5.40 21.07 -24.89
C THR A 440 -4.30 21.60 -24.00
N LEU A 441 -4.65 22.23 -22.88
CA LEU A 441 -3.69 22.70 -21.87
C LEU A 441 -2.88 21.53 -21.29
N LEU A 442 -3.51 20.39 -21.03
CA LEU A 442 -2.81 19.18 -20.59
C LEU A 442 -1.74 18.78 -21.62
N LYS A 443 -2.09 18.69 -22.91
CA LYS A 443 -1.13 18.35 -23.97
C LYS A 443 0.03 19.34 -24.03
N ASP A 444 -0.24 20.64 -23.92
CA ASP A 444 0.80 21.66 -23.90
C ASP A 444 1.76 21.48 -22.70
N LEU A 445 1.23 21.26 -21.50
CA LEU A 445 2.03 20.97 -20.30
C LEU A 445 2.89 19.71 -20.49
N LEU A 446 2.32 18.64 -21.05
CA LEU A 446 3.05 17.39 -21.33
C LEU A 446 4.25 17.63 -22.26
N ILE A 447 4.08 18.43 -23.30
CA ILE A 447 5.16 18.78 -24.23
C ILE A 447 6.19 19.66 -23.53
N LYS A 448 5.74 20.71 -22.83
CA LYS A 448 6.61 21.75 -22.27
C LYS A 448 7.49 21.25 -21.13
N PHE A 449 6.98 20.32 -20.31
CA PHE A 449 7.68 19.85 -19.10
C PHE A 449 8.20 18.42 -19.20
N TRP A 450 7.68 17.59 -20.10
CA TRP A 450 8.04 16.17 -20.19
C TRP A 450 8.23 15.65 -21.64
N ASP A 451 8.47 16.53 -22.60
CA ASP A 451 8.72 16.20 -24.02
C ASP A 451 7.63 15.31 -24.66
N GLY A 452 6.42 15.31 -24.10
CA GLY A 452 5.29 14.47 -24.54
C GLY A 452 5.42 12.98 -24.22
N LYS A 453 6.42 12.54 -23.44
CA LYS A 453 6.73 11.12 -23.18
C LYS A 453 6.30 10.67 -21.78
N GLY A 454 5.01 10.86 -21.48
CA GLY A 454 4.44 10.64 -20.14
C GLY A 454 4.74 11.80 -19.20
N TYR A 455 4.31 11.72 -17.94
CA TYR A 455 4.58 12.75 -16.93
C TYR A 455 4.65 12.15 -15.53
N SER A 456 5.26 12.91 -14.62
CA SER A 456 5.34 12.58 -13.20
C SER A 456 5.01 13.82 -12.38
N ILE A 457 4.12 13.65 -11.40
CA ILE A 457 3.72 14.67 -10.44
C ILE A 457 3.97 14.15 -9.01
N PRO A 458 4.20 15.03 -8.01
CA PRO A 458 4.14 16.49 -8.08
C PRO A 458 5.28 17.11 -8.91
N ARG A 459 5.01 18.27 -9.53
CA ARG A 459 6.04 19.11 -10.17
C ARG A 459 5.83 20.56 -9.78
N TYR A 460 6.93 21.26 -9.51
CA TYR A 460 6.91 22.66 -9.10
C TYR A 460 7.69 23.54 -10.08
N VAL A 461 7.18 24.75 -10.32
CA VAL A 461 7.76 25.70 -11.27
C VAL A 461 7.72 27.10 -10.64
N LEU A 462 8.77 27.89 -10.83
CA LEU A 462 8.75 29.33 -10.55
C LEU A 462 8.64 30.11 -11.86
N VAL A 463 7.72 31.06 -11.87
CA VAL A 463 7.45 31.95 -13.00
C VAL A 463 7.55 33.40 -12.52
N LYS A 464 8.19 34.28 -13.31
CA LYS A 464 8.22 35.72 -13.07
C LYS A 464 7.86 36.44 -14.36
N ASP A 465 6.88 37.34 -14.28
CA ASP A 465 6.41 38.14 -15.43
C ASP A 465 5.99 37.29 -16.65
N GLY A 466 5.42 36.11 -16.38
CA GLY A 466 4.99 35.15 -17.40
C GLY A 466 6.11 34.27 -17.96
N VAL A 467 7.34 34.42 -17.49
CA VAL A 467 8.50 33.64 -17.95
C VAL A 467 8.92 32.63 -16.89
N ILE A 468 9.19 31.38 -17.30
CA ILE A 468 9.71 30.35 -16.40
C ILE A 468 11.15 30.70 -16.02
N ILE A 469 11.40 30.83 -14.72
CA ILE A 469 12.71 31.15 -14.14
C ILE A 469 13.35 29.95 -13.43
N GLU A 470 12.54 29.01 -12.96
CA GLU A 470 12.98 27.69 -12.47
C GLU A 470 11.95 26.65 -12.89
N LYS A 471 12.38 25.64 -13.66
CA LYS A 471 11.51 24.61 -14.24
C LYS A 471 11.33 23.39 -13.32
N ASP A 472 12.25 23.23 -12.37
CA ASP A 472 12.34 22.13 -11.42
C ASP A 472 12.49 22.72 -10.01
N ALA A 473 11.52 23.54 -9.60
CA ALA A 473 11.56 24.20 -8.31
C ALA A 473 11.46 23.16 -7.18
N ALA A 474 12.05 23.49 -6.04
CA ALA A 474 11.99 22.66 -4.85
C ALA A 474 10.54 22.52 -4.36
N ARG A 475 10.23 21.38 -3.75
CA ARG A 475 8.88 21.08 -3.25
C ARG A 475 8.65 21.70 -1.87
N PRO A 476 7.41 21.80 -1.38
CA PRO A 476 7.12 22.35 -0.05
C PRO A 476 7.94 21.73 1.09
N SER A 477 8.15 20.41 1.06
CA SER A 477 8.91 19.70 2.08
C SER A 477 10.42 20.00 2.09
N ASP A 478 10.98 20.59 1.03
CA ASP A 478 12.39 21.01 0.96
C ASP A 478 12.68 22.31 1.74
N LYS A 479 11.62 23.01 2.20
CA LYS A 479 11.67 24.19 3.10
C LYS A 479 12.68 25.25 2.66
N GLN A 480 13.84 25.31 3.31
CA GLN A 480 14.82 26.39 3.12
C GLN A 480 15.35 26.43 1.68
N ILE A 481 15.51 25.27 1.03
CA ILE A 481 15.95 25.20 -0.38
C ILE A 481 14.94 25.93 -1.27
N LEU A 482 13.64 25.70 -1.06
CA LEU A 482 12.58 26.41 -1.77
C LEU A 482 12.60 27.91 -1.48
N TYR A 483 12.76 28.30 -0.21
CA TYR A 483 12.78 29.71 0.18
C TYR A 483 13.95 30.47 -0.43
N ASP A 484 15.13 29.85 -0.49
CA ASP A 484 16.34 30.41 -1.10
C ASP A 484 16.17 30.55 -2.62
N GLN A 485 15.59 29.55 -3.29
CA GLN A 485 15.26 29.63 -4.72
C GLN A 485 14.32 30.81 -5.00
N ILE A 486 13.24 30.95 -4.24
CA ILE A 486 12.29 32.07 -4.41
C ILE A 486 13.00 33.41 -4.21
N SER A 487 13.73 33.58 -3.10
CA SER A 487 14.38 34.86 -2.78
C SER A 487 15.45 35.27 -3.79
N LYS A 488 16.09 34.33 -4.49
CA LYS A 488 17.06 34.64 -5.55
C LYS A 488 16.44 35.38 -6.73
N HIS A 489 15.13 35.25 -6.93
CA HIS A 489 14.42 35.79 -8.09
C HIS A 489 13.51 36.98 -7.78
N LEU A 490 13.43 37.41 -6.53
CA LEU A 490 12.72 38.62 -6.11
C LEU A 490 13.66 39.81 -6.18
#